data_AF-A0A359LS61-F1
#
_entry.id   AF-A0A359LS61-F1
#
_cell.length_a   1.000
_cell.length_b   1.000
_cell.length_c   1.000
_cell.angle_alpha   90.00
_cell.angle_beta   90.00
_cell.angle_gamma   90.00
#
_symmetry.space_group_name_H-M   'P 1'
#
loop_
_entity.id
_entity.type
_entity.pdbx_description
1 polymer ?
#
loop_
_entity_poly.entity_id
_entity_poly.type
_entity_poly.pdbx_seq_one_letter_code
_entity_poly.pdbx_strand_id
1 'polypeptide(L)'
;MSTVPRVIARLVRGATGHNTIALPPPVPVFFQRSPAFPSGGALRGIAGLNFEVVINGAVVQTGTTGPNGRADVRVPPGGSSTVRILVNGASVAEYTVSVSADALRAANTVEGQKERLRLLGYHIGHAGTDGDGVDAVNNMEFERSVLDFQADNDILTDGSANAAVQNQLTTQAGA
;
A
#
# COMPACT_ATOMS: atom_id res chain seq x y z
N MET A 1 23.79 26.78 20.55
CA MET A 1 23.81 25.33 20.30
C MET A 1 23.35 25.11 18.87
N SER A 2 24.26 24.68 17.98
CA SER A 2 23.96 24.45 16.56
C SER A 2 23.47 23.01 16.39
N THR A 3 22.22 22.83 15.99
CA THR A 3 21.66 21.52 15.63
C THR A 3 22.21 21.12 14.27
N VAL A 4 23.17 20.19 14.25
CA VAL A 4 23.60 19.54 13.01
C VAL A 4 22.37 18.84 12.42
N PRO A 5 21.94 19.15 11.19
CA PRO A 5 20.89 18.39 10.54
C PRO A 5 21.37 16.95 10.37
N ARG A 6 20.71 16.00 11.02
CA ARG A 6 20.92 14.57 10.75
C ARG A 6 20.38 14.30 9.35
N VAL A 7 21.27 14.34 8.36
CA VAL A 7 20.98 13.83 7.03
C VAL A 7 20.98 12.31 7.14
N ILE A 8 19.79 11.72 7.29
CA ILE A 8 19.60 10.27 7.15
C ILE A 8 19.68 9.98 5.65
N ALA A 9 20.89 9.70 5.17
CA ALA A 9 21.11 9.28 3.80
C ALA A 9 20.67 7.81 3.65
N ARG A 10 19.65 7.56 2.82
CA ARG A 10 19.32 6.21 2.38
C ARG A 10 20.55 5.63 1.68
N LEU A 11 20.98 4.43 2.08
CA LEU A 11 22.08 3.74 1.43
C LEU A 11 21.74 3.51 -0.06
N VAL A 12 22.72 3.68 -0.95
CA VAL A 12 22.53 3.56 -2.41
C VAL A 12 22.22 2.13 -2.84
N ARG A 13 21.48 1.97 -3.95
CA ARG A 13 21.15 0.67 -4.55
C ARG A 13 22.45 -0.09 -4.85
N GLY A 14 22.81 -1.05 -4.00
CA GLY A 14 24.08 -1.78 -4.04
C GLY A 14 24.79 -1.90 -2.69
N ALA A 15 24.40 -1.11 -1.68
CA ALA A 15 24.92 -1.25 -0.32
C ALA A 15 24.29 -2.45 0.39
N THR A 16 25.08 -3.12 1.23
CA THR A 16 24.70 -4.33 2.00
C THR A 16 23.56 -4.12 3.00
N GLY A 17 23.12 -2.86 3.22
CA GLY A 17 22.00 -2.48 4.09
C GLY A 17 20.91 -1.66 3.39
N HIS A 18 20.77 -1.77 2.06
CA HIS A 18 19.72 -1.04 1.33
C HIS A 18 18.32 -1.57 1.67
N ASN A 19 17.47 -0.73 2.26
CA ASN A 19 16.07 -1.04 2.49
C ASN A 19 15.30 -1.04 1.16
N THR A 20 14.62 -2.15 0.87
CA THR A 20 13.77 -2.28 -0.32
C THR A 20 12.33 -2.10 0.13
N ILE A 21 11.68 -1.00 -0.24
CA ILE A 21 10.24 -0.82 -0.02
C ILE A 21 9.53 -1.71 -1.04
N ALA A 22 8.90 -2.78 -0.57
CA ALA A 22 8.02 -3.59 -1.41
C ALA A 22 6.71 -2.84 -1.60
N LEU A 23 6.51 -2.23 -2.78
CA LEU A 23 5.22 -1.64 -3.11
C LEU A 23 4.19 -2.76 -3.36
N PRO A 24 2.95 -2.63 -2.88
CA PRO A 24 1.90 -3.60 -3.19
C PRO A 24 1.71 -3.74 -4.70
N PRO A 25 1.43 -4.96 -5.20
CA PRO A 25 1.07 -5.13 -6.60
C PRO A 25 -0.21 -4.35 -6.91
N PRO A 26 -0.34 -3.78 -8.12
CA PRO A 26 -1.58 -3.11 -8.51
C PRO A 26 -2.75 -4.09 -8.56
N VAL A 27 -3.94 -3.61 -8.22
CA VAL A 27 -5.17 -4.38 -8.21
C VAL A 27 -5.74 -4.43 -9.63
N PRO A 28 -5.91 -5.61 -10.25
CA PRO A 28 -6.50 -5.71 -11.57
C PRO A 28 -8.01 -5.46 -11.49
N VAL A 29 -8.47 -4.39 -12.14
CA VAL A 29 -9.89 -4.04 -12.28
C VAL A 29 -10.32 -4.25 -13.73
N PHE A 30 -11.49 -4.85 -13.94
CA PHE A 30 -12.00 -5.17 -15.28
C PHE A 30 -13.30 -4.42 -15.55
N PHE A 31 -13.29 -3.59 -16.60
CA PHE A 31 -14.49 -2.92 -17.11
C PHE A 31 -15.12 -3.78 -18.21
N GLN A 32 -16.37 -4.20 -18.01
CA GLN A 32 -17.06 -5.14 -18.90
C GLN A 32 -18.44 -4.63 -19.31
N ARG A 33 -18.88 -4.96 -20.53
CA ARG A 33 -20.22 -4.58 -21.04
C ARG A 33 -21.36 -5.38 -20.41
N SER A 34 -21.03 -6.54 -19.85
CA SER A 34 -21.99 -7.45 -19.21
C SER A 34 -21.31 -8.17 -18.04
N PRO A 35 -22.07 -8.58 -17.01
CA PRO A 35 -21.54 -9.45 -15.96
C PRO A 35 -21.11 -10.82 -16.52
N ALA A 36 -20.16 -11.47 -15.83
CA ALA A 36 -19.61 -12.81 -16.09
C ALA A 36 -18.59 -12.95 -17.25
N PHE A 37 -17.67 -13.90 -17.07
CA PHE A 37 -16.74 -14.37 -18.11
C PHE A 37 -17.44 -15.48 -18.92
N PRO A 38 -17.81 -15.26 -20.19
CA PRO A 38 -18.35 -16.35 -21.01
C PRO A 38 -17.27 -17.39 -21.27
N SER A 39 -17.63 -18.67 -21.20
CA SER A 39 -16.80 -19.74 -21.76
C SER A 39 -16.55 -19.46 -23.26
N GLY A 40 -15.30 -19.61 -23.72
CA GLY A 40 -14.96 -19.49 -25.14
C GLY A 40 -14.15 -18.25 -25.56
N GLY A 41 -13.59 -17.48 -24.63
CA GLY A 41 -12.53 -16.49 -24.96
C GLY A 41 -12.99 -15.19 -25.62
N ALA A 42 -14.30 -14.94 -25.72
CA ALA A 42 -14.82 -13.66 -26.20
C ALA A 42 -14.50 -12.54 -25.19
N LEU A 43 -13.56 -11.67 -25.53
CA LEU A 43 -13.21 -10.49 -24.73
C LEU A 43 -14.41 -9.53 -24.66
N ARG A 44 -15.12 -9.53 -23.52
CA ARG A 44 -16.22 -8.58 -23.23
C ARG A 44 -15.76 -7.30 -22.55
N GLY A 45 -14.45 -7.17 -22.40
CA GLY A 45 -13.82 -5.99 -21.85
C GLY A 45 -14.10 -4.75 -22.69
N ILE A 46 -14.26 -3.62 -22.01
CA ILE A 46 -14.34 -2.33 -22.67
C ILE A 46 -12.91 -1.81 -22.79
N ALA A 47 -12.31 -2.02 -23.97
CA ALA A 47 -10.99 -1.51 -24.30
C ALA A 47 -11.03 0.00 -24.59
N GLY A 48 -9.90 0.68 -24.40
CA GLY A 48 -9.76 2.08 -24.81
C GLY A 48 -10.44 3.10 -23.88
N LEU A 49 -10.91 2.70 -22.69
CA LEU A 49 -11.44 3.64 -21.71
C LEU A 49 -10.29 4.40 -21.05
N ASN A 50 -10.32 5.72 -21.11
CA ASN A 50 -9.41 6.55 -20.34
C ASN A 50 -9.83 6.51 -18.88
N PHE A 51 -8.84 6.39 -17.98
CA PHE A 51 -9.09 6.39 -16.55
C PHE A 51 -8.04 7.18 -15.78
N GLU A 52 -8.46 7.66 -14.62
CA GLU A 52 -7.62 8.25 -13.58
C GLU A 52 -7.79 7.48 -12.28
N VAL A 53 -6.72 7.37 -11.51
CA VAL A 53 -6.75 6.88 -10.13
C VAL A 53 -6.43 8.05 -9.22
N VAL A 54 -7.29 8.28 -8.25
CA VAL A 54 -7.23 9.39 -7.31
C VAL A 54 -7.04 8.84 -5.90
N ILE A 55 -6.07 9.36 -5.17
CA ILE A 55 -5.81 9.07 -3.76
C ILE A 55 -5.75 10.42 -3.04
N ASN A 56 -6.54 10.58 -1.98
CA ASN A 56 -6.59 11.82 -1.18
C ASN A 56 -6.80 13.10 -2.02
N GLY A 57 -7.62 13.01 -3.07
CA GLY A 57 -7.91 14.14 -3.98
C GLY A 57 -6.86 14.41 -5.06
N ALA A 58 -5.71 13.74 -5.04
CA ALA A 58 -4.67 13.88 -6.04
C ALA A 58 -4.73 12.74 -7.08
N VAL A 59 -4.55 13.07 -8.36
CA VAL A 59 -4.38 12.07 -9.42
C VAL A 59 -2.99 11.45 -9.29
N VAL A 60 -2.94 10.14 -9.04
CA VAL A 60 -1.69 9.39 -8.83
C VAL A 60 -1.34 8.47 -10.01
N GLN A 61 -2.30 8.22 -10.89
CA GLN A 61 -2.14 7.38 -12.06
C GLN A 61 -3.17 7.77 -13.12
N THR A 62 -2.75 7.76 -14.38
CA THR A 62 -3.60 7.85 -15.56
C THR A 62 -3.36 6.63 -16.43
N GLY A 63 -4.35 6.21 -17.20
CA GLY A 63 -4.15 5.14 -18.17
C GLY A 63 -5.33 4.91 -19.09
N THR A 64 -5.20 3.86 -19.90
CA THR A 64 -6.25 3.38 -20.80
C THR A 64 -6.45 1.89 -20.58
N THR A 65 -7.68 1.40 -20.59
CA THR A 65 -7.96 -0.03 -20.41
C THR A 65 -7.41 -0.86 -21.58
N GLY A 66 -6.84 -2.01 -21.25
CA GLY A 66 -6.32 -2.97 -22.23
C GLY A 66 -7.42 -3.64 -23.07
N PRO A 67 -7.06 -4.50 -24.05
CA PRO A 67 -8.01 -5.19 -24.93
C PRO A 67 -9.08 -6.02 -24.21
N ASN A 68 -8.79 -6.48 -23.00
CA ASN A 68 -9.68 -7.23 -22.13
C ASN A 68 -10.41 -6.35 -21.09
N GLY A 69 -10.36 -5.03 -21.22
CA GLY A 69 -10.95 -4.08 -20.27
C GLY A 69 -10.20 -3.97 -18.93
N ARG A 70 -8.99 -4.56 -18.83
CA ARG A 70 -8.17 -4.52 -17.61
C ARG A 70 -7.55 -3.14 -17.42
N ALA A 71 -7.59 -2.66 -16.19
CA ALA A 71 -6.80 -1.57 -15.65
C ALA A 71 -6.08 -2.05 -14.39
N ASP A 72 -4.77 -1.84 -14.31
CA ASP A 72 -3.99 -2.17 -13.11
C ASP A 72 -4.00 -0.95 -12.17
N VAL A 73 -4.85 -0.98 -11.16
CA VAL A 73 -5.14 0.16 -10.29
C VAL A 73 -4.23 0.15 -9.08
N ARG A 74 -3.51 1.26 -8.84
CA ARG A 74 -2.77 1.45 -7.59
C ARG A 74 -3.74 1.73 -6.44
N VAL A 75 -3.66 0.91 -5.39
CA VAL A 75 -4.38 1.10 -4.14
C VAL A 75 -3.35 1.25 -3.03
N PRO A 76 -3.44 2.28 -2.18
CA PRO A 76 -2.53 2.41 -1.05
C PRO A 76 -2.77 1.27 -0.06
N PRO A 77 -1.73 0.80 0.64
CA PRO A 77 -1.90 -0.23 1.65
C PRO A 77 -2.94 0.16 2.71
N GLY A 78 -3.90 -0.72 2.97
CA GLY A 78 -4.98 -0.50 3.95
C GLY A 78 -5.87 0.73 3.71
N GLY A 79 -5.79 1.32 2.51
CA GLY A 79 -6.65 2.42 2.09
C GLY A 79 -7.49 2.06 0.87
N SER A 80 -8.01 3.10 0.25
CA SER A 80 -8.79 2.99 -0.98
C SER A 80 -8.32 4.01 -2.01
N SER A 81 -8.49 3.66 -3.27
CA SER A 81 -8.34 4.59 -4.40
C SER A 81 -9.70 4.80 -5.07
N THR A 82 -9.90 5.98 -5.65
CA THR A 82 -11.03 6.24 -6.53
C THR A 82 -10.57 6.12 -7.98
N VAL A 83 -11.19 5.23 -8.74
CA VAL A 83 -10.98 5.10 -10.19
C VAL A 83 -12.06 5.89 -10.90
N ARG A 84 -11.66 6.88 -11.70
CA ARG A 84 -12.53 7.69 -12.54
C ARG A 84 -12.42 7.23 -13.98
N ILE A 85 -13.54 6.98 -14.63
CA ILE A 85 -13.58 6.79 -16.09
C ILE A 85 -13.83 8.14 -16.75
N LEU A 86 -13.04 8.44 -17.77
CA LEU A 86 -13.04 9.71 -18.48
C LEU A 86 -13.58 9.56 -19.91
N VAL A 87 -14.46 10.49 -20.30
CA VAL A 87 -14.89 10.69 -21.69
C VAL A 87 -14.73 12.16 -22.01
N ASN A 88 -13.96 12.47 -23.06
CA ASN A 88 -13.63 13.85 -23.46
C ASN A 88 -13.03 14.70 -22.30
N GLY A 89 -12.24 14.06 -21.43
CA GLY A 89 -11.62 14.72 -20.27
C GLY A 89 -12.54 14.95 -19.07
N ALA A 90 -13.83 14.59 -19.16
CA ALA A 90 -14.78 14.67 -18.05
C ALA A 90 -14.98 13.29 -17.41
N SER A 91 -15.06 13.24 -16.08
CA SER A 91 -15.44 12.01 -15.36
C SER A 91 -16.91 11.68 -15.61
N VAL A 92 -17.17 10.45 -16.03
CA VAL A 92 -18.54 9.92 -16.27
C VAL A 92 -18.93 8.80 -15.31
N ALA A 93 -17.95 8.22 -14.62
CA ALA A 93 -18.16 7.21 -13.59
C ALA A 93 -17.00 7.22 -12.60
N GLU A 94 -17.31 6.94 -11.33
CA GLU A 94 -16.34 6.82 -10.25
C GLU A 94 -16.57 5.52 -9.48
N TYR A 95 -15.49 4.81 -9.16
CA TYR A 95 -15.51 3.56 -8.42
C TYR A 95 -14.50 3.63 -7.28
N THR A 96 -14.91 3.25 -6.07
CA THR A 96 -13.97 3.07 -4.96
C THR A 96 -13.40 1.66 -5.02
N VAL A 97 -12.08 1.55 -5.02
CA VAL A 97 -11.34 0.29 -5.02
C VAL A 97 -10.54 0.22 -3.72
N SER A 98 -10.86 -0.76 -2.89
CA SER A 98 -10.12 -1.10 -1.68
C SER A 98 -9.67 -2.55 -1.76
N VAL A 99 -8.46 -2.84 -1.28
CA VAL A 99 -8.09 -4.22 -1.01
C VAL A 99 -8.80 -4.58 0.29
N SER A 100 -9.81 -5.45 0.22
CA SER A 100 -10.43 -6.00 1.43
C SER A 100 -9.42 -6.93 2.08
N ALA A 101 -8.54 -6.38 2.90
CA ALA A 101 -8.00 -7.14 4.01
C ALA A 101 -9.13 -7.26 5.04
N ASP A 102 -9.25 -8.41 5.71
CA ASP A 102 -10.01 -8.47 6.95
C ASP A 102 -9.63 -7.29 7.85
N ALA A 103 -10.55 -6.84 8.71
CA ALA A 103 -10.29 -5.73 9.61
C ALA A 103 -8.94 -5.95 10.30
N LEU A 104 -8.02 -4.99 10.11
CA LEU A 104 -6.68 -5.09 10.66
C LEU A 104 -6.78 -5.22 12.18
N ARG A 105 -5.88 -6.01 12.78
CA ARG A 105 -5.82 -6.09 14.25
C ARG A 105 -5.51 -4.70 14.80
N ALA A 106 -5.93 -4.43 16.04
CA ALA A 106 -5.80 -3.10 16.62
C ALA A 106 -4.34 -2.61 16.59
N ALA A 107 -4.12 -1.34 16.23
CA ALA A 107 -2.76 -0.78 16.09
C ALA A 107 -1.97 -0.73 17.40
N ASN A 108 -2.61 -0.94 18.54
CA ASN A 108 -1.96 -1.04 19.84
C ASN A 108 -1.50 -2.48 20.20
N THR A 109 -1.74 -3.47 19.34
CA THR A 109 -1.17 -4.82 19.47
C THR A 109 0.05 -4.98 18.56
N VAL A 110 0.98 -5.87 18.93
CA VAL A 110 2.19 -6.15 18.14
C VAL A 110 1.81 -6.69 16.77
N GLU A 111 0.81 -7.56 16.71
CA GLU A 111 0.30 -8.13 15.46
C GLU A 111 -0.27 -7.04 14.54
N GLY A 112 -1.09 -6.12 15.08
CA GLY A 112 -1.65 -5.03 14.28
C GLY A 112 -0.58 -4.07 13.77
N GLN A 113 0.49 -3.85 14.55
CA GLN A 113 1.63 -3.04 14.12
C GLN A 113 2.40 -3.72 13.01
N LYS A 114 2.66 -5.03 13.13
CA LYS A 114 3.32 -5.85 12.11
C LYS A 114 2.54 -5.91 10.82
N GLU A 115 1.21 -6.12 10.87
CA GLU A 115 0.35 -6.10 9.69
C GLU A 115 0.49 -4.78 8.91
N ARG A 116 0.43 -3.64 9.62
CA ARG A 116 0.54 -2.32 9.01
C ARG A 116 1.95 -2.05 8.47
N LEU A 117 3.00 -2.41 9.20
CA LEU A 117 4.38 -2.30 8.71
C LEU A 117 4.58 -3.13 7.44
N ARG A 118 4.05 -4.35 7.40
CA ARG A 118 4.12 -5.20 6.21
C ARG A 118 3.33 -4.64 5.04
N LEU A 119 2.13 -4.12 5.28
CA LEU A 119 1.33 -3.42 4.27
C LEU A 119 2.11 -2.27 3.64
N LEU A 120 2.84 -1.50 4.46
CA LEU A 120 3.70 -0.40 4.02
C LEU A 120 5.02 -0.87 3.38
N GLY A 121 5.27 -2.19 3.35
CA GLY A 121 6.44 -2.78 2.70
C GLY A 121 7.68 -2.91 3.58
N TYR A 122 7.56 -2.72 4.90
CA TYR A 122 8.64 -2.97 5.85
C TYR A 122 8.82 -4.47 6.13
N HIS A 123 10.08 -4.90 6.30
CA HIS A 123 10.43 -6.31 6.46
C HIS A 123 10.42 -6.75 7.93
N ILE A 124 9.33 -7.38 8.35
CA ILE A 124 9.09 -7.85 9.73
C ILE A 124 9.54 -9.32 9.99
N GLY A 125 10.32 -9.90 9.08
CA GLY A 125 10.76 -11.30 9.15
C GLY A 125 9.75 -12.30 8.55
N HIS A 126 9.88 -13.57 8.94
CA HIS A 126 9.11 -14.71 8.40
C HIS A 126 8.48 -15.57 9.50
N ALA A 127 8.38 -15.05 10.72
CA ALA A 127 7.78 -15.75 11.86
C ALA A 127 6.25 -15.89 11.69
N GLY A 128 5.58 -16.53 12.65
CA GLY A 128 4.15 -16.82 12.58
C GLY A 128 3.78 -18.11 11.83
N THR A 129 2.52 -18.54 11.96
CA THR A 129 2.02 -19.79 11.34
C THR A 129 2.00 -19.73 9.83
N ASP A 130 1.83 -18.52 9.27
CA ASP A 130 1.67 -18.29 7.84
C ASP A 130 3.01 -17.94 7.16
N GLY A 131 4.12 -17.93 7.93
CA GLY A 131 5.46 -17.58 7.44
C GLY A 131 5.60 -16.12 7.02
N ASP A 132 4.76 -15.27 7.60
CA ASP A 132 4.39 -13.97 7.04
C ASP A 132 4.89 -12.80 7.91
N GLY A 133 5.54 -13.13 9.02
CA GLY A 133 6.15 -12.25 10.00
C GLY A 133 5.18 -11.72 11.06
N VAL A 134 3.88 -11.96 10.93
CA VAL A 134 2.83 -11.43 11.81
C VAL A 134 2.58 -12.42 12.96
N ASP A 135 3.14 -12.12 14.13
CA ASP A 135 2.89 -12.84 15.37
C ASP A 135 2.90 -11.87 16.57
N ALA A 136 2.54 -12.38 17.76
CA ALA A 136 2.48 -11.60 18.99
C ALA A 136 3.87 -11.28 19.60
N VAL A 137 4.96 -11.69 18.95
CA VAL A 137 6.31 -11.65 19.52
C VAL A 137 7.07 -10.43 19.02
N ASN A 138 7.62 -9.65 19.95
CA ASN A 138 8.57 -8.61 19.59
C ASN A 138 9.95 -9.24 19.32
N ASN A 139 10.36 -9.28 18.05
CA ASN A 139 11.67 -9.76 17.61
C ASN A 139 12.50 -8.60 17.04
N MET A 140 13.79 -8.87 16.80
CA MET A 140 14.73 -7.86 16.31
C MET A 140 14.33 -7.31 14.93
N GLU A 141 13.70 -8.12 14.08
CA GLU A 141 13.20 -7.72 12.76
C GLU A 141 12.05 -6.71 12.87
N PHE A 142 11.16 -6.90 13.84
CA PHE A 142 10.09 -5.95 14.15
C PHE A 142 10.65 -4.65 14.72
N GLU A 143 11.53 -4.71 15.71
CA GLU A 143 12.18 -3.51 16.28
C GLU A 143 12.91 -2.70 15.18
N ARG A 144 13.63 -3.40 14.29
CA ARG A 144 14.28 -2.77 13.14
C ARG A 144 13.27 -2.12 12.18
N SER A 145 12.15 -2.80 11.90
CA SER A 145 11.08 -2.23 11.06
C SER A 145 10.45 -0.99 11.69
N VAL A 146 10.30 -0.96 13.02
CA VAL A 146 9.81 0.21 13.75
C VAL A 146 10.82 1.35 13.67
N LEU A 147 12.11 1.09 13.86
CA LEU A 147 13.16 2.11 13.71
C LEU A 147 13.18 2.72 12.31
N ASP A 148 13.07 1.88 11.27
CA ASP A 148 13.01 2.32 9.88
C ASP A 148 11.77 3.18 9.61
N PHE A 149 10.60 2.74 10.12
CA PHE A 149 9.35 3.50 10.01
C PHE A 149 9.41 4.84 10.75
N GLN A 150 9.95 4.88 11.97
CA GLN A 150 10.14 6.11 12.74
C GLN A 150 11.04 7.10 11.99
N ALA A 151 12.15 6.60 11.44
CA ALA A 151 13.08 7.41 10.65
C ALA A 151 12.44 7.97 9.37
N ASP A 152 11.62 7.19 8.67
CA ASP A 152 10.91 7.63 7.46
C ASP A 152 9.80 8.66 7.73
N ASN A 153 9.29 8.71 8.97
CA ASN A 153 8.14 9.53 9.35
C ASN A 153 8.47 10.70 10.28
N ASP A 154 9.77 10.97 10.50
CA ASP A 154 10.26 12.02 11.41
C ASP A 154 9.68 11.90 12.83
N ILE A 155 9.57 10.65 13.32
CA ILE A 155 9.17 10.31 14.69
C ILE A 155 10.44 9.98 15.50
N LEU A 156 10.42 10.21 16.81
CA LEU A 156 11.51 9.81 17.71
C LEU A 156 11.94 8.37 17.44
N THR A 157 13.18 8.19 17.00
CA THR A 157 13.75 6.88 16.61
C THR A 157 14.28 6.14 17.85
N ASP A 158 13.39 5.48 18.58
CA ASP A 158 13.68 4.75 19.82
C ASP A 158 13.37 3.23 19.73
N GLY A 159 12.87 2.76 18.58
CA GLY A 159 12.47 1.37 18.35
C GLY A 159 11.18 0.96 19.09
N SER A 160 10.55 1.90 19.79
CA SER A 160 9.31 1.67 20.52
C SER A 160 8.10 1.98 19.64
N ALA A 161 7.22 0.99 19.46
CA ALA A 161 5.93 1.19 18.80
C ALA A 161 4.90 1.86 19.74
N ASN A 162 5.27 3.04 20.25
CA ASN A 162 4.47 3.87 21.15
C ASN A 162 3.27 4.52 20.44
N ALA A 163 2.45 5.28 21.17
CA ALA A 163 1.22 5.88 20.62
C ALA A 163 1.45 6.76 19.38
N ALA A 164 2.60 7.44 19.27
CA ALA A 164 2.91 8.23 18.08
C ALA A 164 3.12 7.34 16.85
N VAL A 165 3.86 6.24 17.00
CA VAL A 165 4.03 5.22 15.94
C VAL A 165 2.69 4.59 15.57
N GLN A 166 1.88 4.21 16.56
CA GLN A 166 0.57 3.58 16.34
C GLN A 166 -0.37 4.49 15.53
N ASN A 167 -0.46 5.77 15.91
CA ASN A 167 -1.26 6.76 15.19
C ASN A 167 -0.79 6.95 13.75
N GLN A 168 0.53 6.98 13.54
CA GLN A 168 1.09 7.12 12.19
C GLN A 168 0.86 5.87 11.35
N LEU A 169 1.01 4.68 11.91
CA LEU A 169 0.69 3.42 11.25
C LEU A 169 -0.78 3.40 10.82
N THR A 170 -1.70 3.78 11.69
CA THR A 170 -3.13 3.90 11.35
C THR A 170 -3.38 4.94 10.26
N THR A 171 -2.69 6.07 10.31
CA THR A 171 -2.82 7.12 9.30
C THR A 171 -2.39 6.65 7.91
N GLN A 172 -1.33 5.85 7.82
CA GLN A 172 -0.76 5.41 6.53
C GLN A 172 -1.31 4.10 6.00
N ALA A 173 -1.69 3.18 6.89
CA ALA A 173 -2.07 1.81 6.56
C ALA A 173 -3.49 1.46 7.01
N GLY A 174 -4.28 2.44 7.47
CA GLY A 174 -5.67 2.24 7.85
C GLY A 174 -5.92 1.80 9.28
N ALA A 175 -7.19 1.92 9.69
CA ALA A 175 -7.70 1.50 10.99
C ALA A 175 -7.95 -0.01 11.04
#